data_AF-A0A379SMZ5-F1
#
_entry.id   AF-A0A379SMZ5-F1
#
_cell.length_a   1.000
_cell.length_b   1.000
_cell.length_c   1.000
_cell.angle_alpha   90.00
_cell.angle_beta   90.00
_cell.angle_gamma   90.00
#
_symmetry.space_group_name_H-M   'P 1'
#
loop_
_entity.id
_entity.type
_entity.pdbx_description
1 polymer ?
#
loop_
_entity_poly.entity_id
_entity_poly.type
_entity_poly.pdbx_seq_one_letter_code
_entity_poly.pdbx_strand_id
1 'polypeptide(L)'
;MITIMSVFLLAGIVKGVVGLGLPTISMGLLTVVMAQASAASLLIIPSLATNIWQLFTGPAFLSLIKRLWGFIAGIFIGTLFSVLPGLTSTSSWTEAVPGIVLIMYGLWGAYCHEVPVPG
;
A
#
# COMPACT_ATOMS: atom_id res chain seq x y z
N MET A 1 -4.79 0.25 21.82
CA MET A 1 -5.67 1.27 21.21
C MET A 1 -4.96 2.60 20.96
N ILE A 2 -4.32 3.21 21.96
CA ILE A 2 -3.59 4.48 21.80
C ILE A 2 -2.54 4.42 20.67
N THR A 3 -1.70 3.38 20.63
CA THR A 3 -0.69 3.18 19.56
C THR A 3 -1.31 3.15 18.17
N ILE A 4 -2.46 2.48 18.02
CA ILE A 4 -3.17 2.37 16.74
C ILE A 4 -3.65 3.75 16.31
N MET A 5 -4.30 4.50 17.21
CA MET A 5 -4.80 5.84 16.89
C MET A 5 -3.66 6.81 16.52
N SER A 6 -2.53 6.77 17.23
CA SER A 6 -1.36 7.58 16.91
C SER A 6 -0.79 7.24 15.53
N VAL A 7 -0.71 5.95 15.16
CA VAL A 7 -0.23 5.53 13.84
C VAL A 7 -1.18 5.98 12.73
N PHE A 8 -2.49 5.80 12.90
CA PHE A 8 -3.49 6.25 11.92
C PHE A 8 -3.50 7.77 11.77
N LEU A 9 -3.29 8.52 12.85
CA LEU A 9 -3.24 9.98 12.82
C LEU A 9 -1.99 10.48 12.07
N LEU A 10 -0.81 9.92 12.35
CA LEU A 10 0.42 10.19 11.61
C LEU A 10 0.28 9.85 10.12
N ALA A 11 -0.19 8.63 9.83
CA ALA A 11 -0.37 8.16 8.45
C ALA A 11 -1.42 8.98 7.68
N GLY A 12 -2.46 9.45 8.38
CA GLY A 12 -3.48 10.35 7.83
C GLY A 12 -2.92 11.72 7.47
N ILE A 13 -2.10 12.33 8.34
CA ILE A 13 -1.42 13.61 8.06
C ILE A 13 -0.52 13.46 6.84
N VAL A 14 0.31 12.42 6.80
CA VAL A 14 1.22 12.22 5.66
C VAL A 14 0.45 11.97 4.36
N LYS A 15 -0.65 11.21 4.40
CA LYS A 15 -1.54 11.07 3.23
C LYS A 15 -2.15 12.41 2.80
N GLY A 16 -2.51 13.29 3.74
CA GLY A 16 -3.01 14.62 3.45
C GLY A 16 -1.99 15.52 2.75
N VAL A 17 -0.70 15.38 3.09
CA VAL A 17 0.39 16.19 2.51
C VAL A 17 0.92 15.59 1.20
N VAL A 18 1.12 14.28 1.14
CA VAL A 18 1.80 13.57 0.04
C VAL A 18 0.81 12.91 -0.94
N GLY A 19 -0.47 12.80 -0.58
CA GLY A 19 -1.52 12.15 -1.39
C GLY A 19 -1.52 10.62 -1.33
N LEU A 20 -0.35 10.00 -1.11
CA LEU A 20 -0.13 8.56 -0.99
C LEU A 20 0.71 8.26 0.26
N GLY A 21 0.43 7.16 0.98
CA GLY A 21 1.32 6.71 2.07
C GLY A 21 0.64 6.12 3.30
N LEU A 22 -0.68 6.25 3.43
CA LEU A 22 -1.40 5.71 4.59
C LEU A 22 -1.16 4.20 4.79
N PRO A 23 -1.23 3.34 3.76
CA PRO A 23 -0.92 1.92 3.92
C PRO A 23 0.56 1.66 4.19
N THR A 24 1.48 2.40 3.57
CA THR A 24 2.92 2.18 3.68
C THR A 24 3.43 2.46 5.10
N ILE A 25 3.03 3.61 5.66
CA ILE A 25 3.44 4.03 7.01
C ILE A 25 2.69 3.22 8.06
N SER A 26 1.39 3.00 7.88
CA SER A 26 0.61 2.26 8.87
C SER A 26 1.00 0.80 8.91
N MET A 27 1.22 0.14 7.76
CA MET A 27 1.70 -1.24 7.77
C MET A 27 3.10 -1.29 8.38
N GLY A 28 4.03 -0.41 8.00
CA GLY A 28 5.38 -0.41 8.58
C GLY A 28 5.42 -0.27 10.11
N LEU A 29 4.48 0.47 10.70
CA LEU A 29 4.44 0.69 12.16
C LEU A 29 3.52 -0.30 12.90
N LEU A 30 2.36 -0.65 12.33
CA LEU A 30 1.41 -1.57 12.97
C LEU A 30 1.95 -3.00 12.98
N THR A 31 2.72 -3.41 11.98
CA THR A 31 3.17 -4.81 11.87
C THR A 31 4.29 -5.15 12.85
N VAL A 32 4.87 -4.15 13.51
CA VAL A 32 5.76 -4.31 14.67
C VAL A 32 4.99 -4.78 15.91
N VAL A 33 3.70 -4.45 16.01
CA VAL A 33 2.88 -4.66 17.22
C VAL A 33 1.70 -5.61 17.01
N MET A 34 1.38 -5.99 15.77
CA MET A 34 0.31 -6.94 15.45
C MET A 34 0.61 -7.70 14.16
N ALA A 35 -0.07 -8.83 13.95
CA ALA A 35 0.07 -9.61 12.72
C ALA A 35 -0.32 -8.81 11.46
N GLN A 36 0.37 -9.06 10.36
CA GLN A 36 0.18 -8.38 9.06
C GLN A 36 -1.29 -8.38 8.60
N ALA A 37 -1.98 -9.51 8.77
CA ALA A 37 -3.37 -9.67 8.39
C ALA A 37 -4.33 -8.76 9.19
N SER A 38 -4.05 -8.57 10.49
CA SER A 38 -4.85 -7.70 11.37
C SER A 38 -4.59 -6.21 11.08
N ALA A 39 -3.36 -5.84 10.76
CA ALA A 39 -3.04 -4.47 10.34
C ALA A 39 -3.75 -4.12 9.02
N ALA A 40 -3.71 -5.04 8.05
CA ALA A 40 -4.37 -4.86 6.75
C ALA A 40 -5.89 -4.68 6.89
N SER A 41 -6.55 -5.49 7.72
CA SER A 41 -8.01 -5.41 7.90
C SER A 41 -8.46 -4.06 8.48
N LEU A 42 -7.71 -3.51 9.44
CA LEU A 42 -7.96 -2.17 10.00
C LEU A 42 -7.79 -1.06 8.96
N LEU A 43 -6.86 -1.22 8.02
CA LEU A 43 -6.52 -0.21 7.01
C LEU A 43 -7.45 -0.21 5.80
N ILE A 44 -8.06 -1.35 5.48
CA ILE A 44 -8.91 -1.50 4.28
C ILE A 44 -10.02 -0.45 4.26
N ILE A 45 -10.79 -0.33 5.34
CA ILE A 45 -11.96 0.56 5.39
C ILE A 45 -11.55 2.04 5.17
N PRO A 46 -10.65 2.65 5.97
CA PRO A 46 -10.32 4.06 5.81
C PRO A 46 -9.54 4.36 4.52
N SER A 47 -8.67 3.44 4.07
CA SER A 47 -7.94 3.61 2.81
C SER A 47 -8.89 3.58 1.61
N LEU A 48 -9.81 2.63 1.58
CA LEU A 48 -10.79 2.49 0.49
C LEU A 48 -11.71 3.71 0.42
N ALA A 49 -12.25 4.15 1.56
CA ALA A 49 -13.12 5.32 1.63
C ALA A 49 -12.45 6.58 1.06
N THR A 50 -11.21 6.85 1.46
CA THR A 50 -10.46 8.02 1.00
C THR A 50 -10.02 7.90 -0.46
N ASN A 51 -9.66 6.70 -0.94
CA ASN A 51 -9.31 6.48 -2.34
C ASN A 51 -10.52 6.61 -3.28
N ILE A 52 -11.70 6.11 -2.87
CA ILE A 52 -12.95 6.27 -3.62
C ILE A 52 -13.34 7.75 -3.68
N TRP A 53 -13.23 8.47 -2.56
CA TRP A 53 -13.47 9.91 -2.55
C TRP A 53 -12.54 10.67 -3.49
N GLN A 54 -11.24 10.33 -3.51
CA GLN A 54 -10.26 10.88 -4.46
C GLN A 54 -10.60 10.52 -5.92
N LEU A 55 -11.17 9.33 -6.16
CA LEU A 55 -11.58 8.88 -7.49
C LEU A 55 -12.71 9.73 -8.07
N PHE A 56 -13.70 10.07 -7.24
CA PHE A 56 -14.85 10.88 -7.66
C PHE A 56 -14.54 12.36 -7.75
N THR A 57 -13.58 12.86 -6.96
CA THR A 57 -13.17 14.27 -6.97
C THR A 57 -12.07 14.58 -8.00
N GLY A 58 -11.37 13.56 -8.52
CA GLY A 58 -10.26 13.73 -9.48
C GLY A 58 -10.71 13.80 -10.95
N PRO A 59 -10.28 14.82 -11.73
CA PRO A 59 -10.74 15.04 -13.11
C PRO A 59 -10.14 14.09 -14.18
N ALA A 60 -9.29 13.12 -13.81
CA ALA A 60 -8.49 12.33 -14.76
C ALA A 60 -8.67 10.80 -14.69
N PHE A 61 -9.71 10.30 -14.02
CA PHE A 61 -9.89 8.86 -13.77
C PHE A 61 -9.81 7.98 -15.04
N LEU A 62 -10.58 8.33 -16.09
CA LEU A 62 -10.58 7.56 -17.34
C LEU A 62 -9.25 7.64 -18.09
N SER A 63 -8.56 8.79 -18.02
CA SER A 63 -7.24 8.97 -18.63
C SER A 63 -6.21 8.07 -17.94
N LEU A 64 -6.27 7.99 -16.60
CA LEU A 64 -5.38 7.17 -15.80
C LEU A 64 -5.60 5.67 -16.04
N ILE A 65 -6.86 5.22 -16.14
CA ILE A 65 -7.18 3.83 -16.51
C ILE A 65 -6.60 3.49 -17.88
N LYS A 66 -6.80 4.34 -18.89
CA LYS A 66 -6.26 4.10 -20.24
C LYS A 66 -4.74 4.07 -20.26
N ARG A 67 -4.07 4.83 -19.41
CA ARG A 67 -2.60 4.82 -19.29
C ARG A 67 -2.09 3.58 -18.58
N LEU A 68 -2.78 3.12 -17.54
CA LEU A 68 -2.35 2.02 -16.67
C LEU A 68 -3.04 0.68 -16.96
N TRP A 69 -3.83 0.58 -18.03
CA TRP A 69 -4.66 -0.61 -18.30
C TRP A 69 -3.84 -1.91 -18.34
N GLY A 70 -2.65 -1.88 -18.96
CA GLY A 70 -1.77 -3.05 -19.06
C GLY A 70 -1.22 -3.48 -17.69
N PHE A 71 -0.89 -2.51 -16.83
CA PHE A 71 -0.46 -2.77 -15.46
C PHE A 71 -1.61 -3.34 -14.62
N ILE A 72 -2.81 -2.77 -14.73
CA ILE A 72 -4.03 -3.26 -14.06
C ILE A 72 -4.34 -4.69 -14.52
N ALA A 73 -4.29 -4.95 -15.83
CA ALA A 73 -4.51 -6.28 -16.39
C ALA A 73 -3.46 -7.29 -15.91
N GLY A 74 -2.19 -6.90 -15.87
CA GLY A 74 -1.10 -7.72 -15.33
C GLY A 74 -1.32 -8.10 -13.86
N ILE A 75 -1.70 -7.14 -13.02
CA ILE A 75 -2.06 -7.41 -11.62
C ILE A 75 -3.27 -8.34 -11.55
N PHE A 76 -4.29 -8.10 -12.37
CA PHE A 76 -5.52 -8.90 -12.35
C PHE A 76 -5.23 -10.37 -12.71
N ILE A 77 -4.50 -10.60 -13.79
CA ILE A 77 -4.07 -11.93 -14.23
C ILE A 77 -3.15 -12.56 -13.17
N GLY A 78 -2.16 -11.82 -12.67
CA GLY A 78 -1.25 -12.31 -11.64
C GLY A 78 -1.96 -12.70 -10.35
N THR A 79 -3.04 -11.99 -9.99
CA THR A 79 -3.86 -12.31 -8.82
C THR A 79 -4.72 -13.54 -9.06
N LEU A 80 -5.34 -13.66 -10.23
CA LEU A 80 -6.23 -14.79 -10.56
C LEU A 80 -5.46 -16.11 -10.70
N PHE A 81 -4.27 -16.04 -11.31
CA PHE A 81 -3.40 -17.19 -11.56
C PHE A 81 -2.24 -17.28 -10.55
N SER A 82 -2.37 -16.62 -9.41
CA SER A 82 -1.34 -16.64 -8.37
C SER A 82 -1.13 -18.06 -7.86
N VAL A 83 0.09 -18.57 -8.01
CA VAL A 83 0.53 -19.85 -7.41
C VAL A 83 1.01 -19.64 -5.96
N LEU A 84 1.06 -18.38 -5.50
CA LEU A 84 1.53 -18.04 -4.16
C LEU A 84 0.50 -18.42 -3.08
N PRO A 85 0.96 -18.75 -1.86
CA PRO A 85 0.07 -19.06 -0.74
C PRO A 85 -0.91 -17.91 -0.48
N GLY A 86 -2.18 -18.24 -0.25
CA GLY A 86 -3.18 -17.26 0.14
C GLY A 86 -2.86 -16.63 1.50
N LEU A 87 -3.40 -15.44 1.75
CA LEU A 87 -3.20 -14.65 2.99
C LEU A 87 -3.59 -15.38 4.29
N THR A 88 -4.33 -16.49 4.19
CA THR A 88 -4.71 -17.37 5.31
C THR A 88 -3.66 -18.44 5.63
N SER A 89 -2.62 -18.58 4.80
CA SER A 89 -1.55 -19.53 5.01
C SER A 89 -0.64 -19.05 6.14
N THR A 90 -0.59 -19.80 7.24
CA THR A 90 0.21 -19.54 8.45
C THR A 90 1.72 -19.78 8.26
N SER A 91 2.18 -19.80 7.01
CA SER A 91 3.60 -19.99 6.68
C SER A 91 4.41 -18.76 7.11
N SER A 92 5.58 -18.99 7.72
CA SER A 92 6.52 -17.93 8.11
C SER A 92 6.97 -17.06 6.92
N TRP A 93 6.88 -17.59 5.70
CA TRP A 93 7.20 -16.88 4.47
C TRP A 93 6.22 -15.75 4.13
N THR A 94 4.98 -15.81 4.62
CA THR A 94 3.94 -14.82 4.34
C THR A 94 4.27 -13.44 4.92
N GLU A 95 5.03 -13.39 6.03
CA GLU A 95 5.47 -12.15 6.66
C GLU A 95 6.89 -11.74 6.21
N ALA A 96 7.78 -12.71 6.01
CA ALA A 96 9.17 -12.46 5.64
C ALA A 96 9.32 -11.85 4.23
N VAL A 97 8.56 -12.36 3.24
CA VAL A 97 8.69 -11.91 1.84
C VAL A 97 8.33 -10.43 1.68
N PRO A 98 7.16 -9.93 2.16
CA PRO A 98 6.86 -8.50 2.11
C PRO A 98 7.89 -7.64 2.87
N GLY A 99 8.40 -8.12 4.00
CA GLY A 99 9.43 -7.42 4.77
C GLY A 99 10.72 -7.21 3.97
N ILE A 100 11.21 -8.25 3.30
CA ILE A 100 12.40 -8.18 2.43
C ILE A 100 12.17 -7.20 1.28
N VAL A 101 11.00 -7.25 0.64
CA VAL A 101 10.63 -6.34 -0.45
C VAL A 101 10.64 -4.88 0.02
N LEU A 102 10.08 -4.61 1.21
CA LEU A 102 10.08 -3.25 1.80
C LEU A 102 11.49 -2.77 2.15
N ILE A 103 12.36 -3.64 2.67
CA ILE A 103 13.77 -3.30 2.94
C ILE A 103 14.48 -2.95 1.64
N MET A 104 14.36 -3.78 0.59
CA MET A 104 14.97 -3.49 -0.70
C MET A 104 14.43 -2.18 -1.31
N TYR A 105 13.12 -1.96 -1.24
CA TYR A 105 12.49 -0.72 -1.71
C TYR A 105 12.98 0.51 -0.93
N GLY A 106 13.08 0.42 0.40
CA GLY A 106 13.58 1.50 1.25
C GLY A 106 15.05 1.81 0.99
N LEU A 107 15.89 0.78 0.84
CA LEU A 107 17.29 0.93 0.46
C LEU A 107 17.42 1.58 -0.91
N TRP A 108 16.61 1.15 -1.88
CA TRP A 108 16.56 1.75 -3.21
C TRP A 108 16.16 3.22 -3.17
N GLY A 109 15.09 3.56 -2.43
CA GLY A 109 14.62 4.94 -2.28
C GLY A 109 15.63 5.84 -1.54
N ALA A 110 16.42 5.28 -0.62
CA ALA A 110 17.50 6.01 0.05
C ALA A 110 18.71 6.25 -0.85
N TYR A 111 18.97 5.37 -1.82
CA TYR A 111 20.12 5.44 -2.72
C TYR A 111 19.82 6.24 -4.01
N CYS A 112 18.59 6.16 -4.52
CA CYS A 112 18.16 6.89 -5.72
C CYS A 112 17.41 8.16 -5.33
N HIS A 113 18.12 9.28 -5.24
CA HIS A 113 17.50 10.61 -5.19
C HIS A 113 16.85 10.92 -6.54
N GLU A 114 15.56 11.30 -6.47
CA GLU A 114 14.74 11.93 -7.51
C GLU A 114 14.78 11.27 -8.90
N VAL A 115 13.84 10.35 -9.14
CA VAL A 115 13.43 10.01 -10.51
C VAL A 115 12.88 11.29 -11.16
N PRO A 116 13.43 11.75 -12.30
CA PRO A 116 12.96 12.96 -12.96
C PRO A 116 11.46 12.88 -13.22
N VAL A 117 10.75 13.97 -12.94
CA VAL A 117 9.30 14.08 -13.14
C VAL A 117 8.99 13.73 -14.61
N PRO A 118 8.18 12.70 -14.89
CA PRO A 118 7.75 12.44 -16.25
C PRO A 118 6.86 13.62 -16.68
N GLY A 119 7.30 14.34 -17.72
CA GLY A 119 6.60 15.49 -18.31
C GLY A 119 5.21 15.16 -18.83
#